data_AF-A0A939X9K3-F1
#
_entry.id   AF-A0A939X9K3-F1
#
_cell.length_a   1.000
_cell.length_b   1.000
_cell.length_c   1.000
_cell.angle_alpha   90.00
_cell.angle_beta   90.00
_cell.angle_gamma   90.00
#
_symmetry.space_group_name_H-M   'P 1'
#
loop_
_entity.id
_entity.type
_entity.pdbx_description
1 polymer ?
#
loop_
_entity_poly.entity_id
_entity_poly.type
_entity_poly.pdbx_seq_one_letter_code
_entity_poly.pdbx_strand_id
1 'polypeptide(L)'
;MLDFTRIYKYLKLFVVVSLVSLMLSCGGGGGGGGGGGAASGPAGDGEESVAEDETGTATPAPAPAPVLSSNAEMVSFAFTQADNPVLSTNLSGNPQTVNDISTVNVYYVYGSQQPSDLTALKPTIEISAGATVSPASGAAQDFTVPVNYTVTAQDGTTKIYTVTVSQRDATQRSITYDLLGGSLNAATPVPELFNVEEAVTLPSGGNVTKPNYYFAGWTEQSGGTAITGWAANTHTEDVTLTAHWVPAPYIETNKIYANGKTVTVKNLNGKTMVSFRGEN
;
A
#
# COMPACT_ATOMS: atom_id res chain seq x y z
N MET A 1 -33.80 28.29 -16.54
CA MET A 1 -33.47 27.44 -15.38
C MET A 1 -32.50 26.39 -15.91
N LEU A 2 -31.20 26.62 -15.72
CA LEU A 2 -30.15 25.72 -16.23
C LEU A 2 -30.06 24.53 -15.28
N ASP A 3 -30.12 23.32 -15.83
CA ASP A 3 -30.08 22.06 -15.10
C ASP A 3 -28.65 21.78 -14.59
N PHE A 4 -28.40 22.12 -13.33
CA PHE A 4 -27.10 21.98 -12.66
C PHE A 4 -26.70 20.52 -12.38
N THR A 5 -27.60 19.55 -12.62
CA THR A 5 -27.38 18.12 -12.32
C THR A 5 -26.36 17.47 -13.28
N ARG A 6 -26.10 18.07 -14.44
CA ARG A 6 -25.19 17.51 -15.47
C ARG A 6 -23.76 18.07 -15.46
N ILE A 7 -23.48 19.12 -14.69
CA ILE A 7 -22.18 19.82 -14.73
C ILE A 7 -21.11 19.12 -13.89
N TYR A 8 -21.47 18.33 -12.88
CA TYR A 8 -20.50 17.66 -11.99
C TYR A 8 -19.80 16.44 -12.62
N LYS A 9 -20.31 15.90 -13.74
CA LYS A 9 -19.72 14.71 -14.38
C LYS A 9 -18.41 15.00 -15.13
N TYR A 10 -18.04 16.27 -15.33
CA TYR A 10 -16.86 16.69 -16.11
C TYR A 10 -15.81 17.48 -15.32
N LEU A 11 -15.98 17.68 -14.01
CA LEU A 11 -15.05 18.48 -13.20
C LEU A 11 -13.88 17.67 -12.58
N LYS A 12 -13.81 16.35 -12.80
CA LYS A 12 -12.70 15.48 -12.33
C LYS A 12 -11.53 15.39 -13.34
N LEU A 13 -11.20 16.47 -14.03
CA LEU A 13 -10.06 16.47 -14.95
C LEU A 13 -9.31 17.81 -14.96
N PHE A 14 -8.82 18.28 -13.82
CA PHE A 14 -7.71 19.25 -13.74
C PHE A 14 -7.13 19.22 -12.33
N VAL A 15 -5.82 19.49 -12.19
CA VAL A 15 -4.95 19.46 -10.98
C VAL A 15 -4.21 18.11 -10.89
N VAL A 16 -2.90 17.95 -11.20
CA VAL A 16 -1.72 18.80 -10.91
C VAL A 16 -0.68 18.72 -12.04
N VAL A 17 -0.30 19.86 -12.63
CA VAL A 17 1.01 20.10 -13.26
C VAL A 17 1.52 21.47 -12.82
N SER A 18 2.69 21.52 -12.16
CA SER A 18 3.66 22.63 -12.00
C SER A 18 4.22 22.71 -10.58
N LEU A 19 5.47 23.09 -10.29
CA LEU A 19 6.78 23.10 -10.98
C LEU A 19 7.82 23.60 -9.91
N VAL A 20 9.09 23.17 -10.03
CA VAL A 20 10.35 23.91 -9.68
C VAL A 20 10.93 23.87 -8.25
N SER A 21 12.07 23.15 -8.18
CA SER A 21 13.45 23.49 -7.74
C SER A 21 13.76 24.00 -6.32
N LEU A 22 14.76 23.38 -5.68
CA LEU A 22 16.02 24.06 -5.29
C LEU A 22 17.20 23.08 -5.06
N MET A 23 18.40 23.61 -5.32
CA MET A 23 19.74 23.03 -5.42
C MET A 23 20.42 22.68 -4.08
N LEU A 24 21.53 21.94 -4.19
CA LEU A 24 22.84 22.01 -3.48
C LEU A 24 23.34 20.57 -3.23
N SER A 25 24.62 20.20 -3.22
CA SER A 25 25.92 20.76 -3.58
C SER A 25 26.97 19.82 -2.95
N CYS A 26 28.08 19.56 -3.65
CA CYS A 26 29.37 19.03 -3.12
C CYS A 26 29.38 17.54 -2.65
N GLY A 27 30.38 16.69 -2.89
CA GLY A 27 31.70 16.71 -3.54
C GLY A 27 32.16 15.22 -3.66
N GLY A 28 32.90 14.78 -4.69
CA GLY A 28 34.39 14.73 -4.75
C GLY A 28 35.02 14.04 -3.53
N GLY A 29 35.86 12.99 -3.56
CA GLY A 29 36.61 12.30 -4.62
C GLY A 29 37.84 11.57 -4.02
N GLY A 30 38.25 10.42 -4.59
CA GLY A 30 39.59 9.73 -4.52
C GLY A 30 40.12 9.22 -3.16
N GLY A 31 41.02 8.23 -3.01
CA GLY A 31 41.76 7.33 -3.91
C GLY A 31 43.05 6.81 -3.20
N GLY A 32 43.49 5.56 -3.46
CA GLY A 32 44.83 4.96 -3.14
C GLY A 32 45.04 4.50 -1.68
N GLY A 33 45.50 3.28 -1.32
CA GLY A 33 46.63 2.46 -1.82
C GLY A 33 47.93 2.90 -1.11
N GLY A 34 48.81 2.11 -0.50
CA GLY A 34 49.00 0.68 -0.19
C GLY A 34 50.46 0.52 0.31
N GLY A 35 50.78 -0.56 1.04
CA GLY A 35 52.09 -1.26 0.95
C GLY A 35 53.23 -0.96 1.96
N GLY A 36 53.76 -2.06 2.53
CA GLY A 36 55.18 -2.31 2.89
C GLY A 36 55.64 -1.82 4.28
N GLY A 37 56.42 -2.54 5.08
CA GLY A 37 57.18 -3.78 4.89
C GLY A 37 58.51 -3.71 5.67
N ALA A 38 58.64 -4.60 6.66
CA ALA A 38 59.86 -5.26 7.20
C ALA A 38 61.12 -4.48 7.66
N ALA A 39 61.65 -4.81 8.85
CA ALA A 39 62.81 -5.71 9.05
C ALA A 39 63.78 -5.30 10.20
N SER A 40 64.46 -6.34 10.73
CA SER A 40 65.67 -6.38 11.60
C SER A 40 65.45 -6.17 13.11
N GLY A 41 66.00 -6.93 14.05
CA GLY A 41 67.06 -7.96 14.09
C GLY A 41 67.35 -8.32 15.58
N PRO A 42 68.20 -9.31 15.90
CA PRO A 42 67.99 -10.26 17.02
C PRO A 42 68.90 -10.09 18.25
N ALA A 43 68.56 -10.78 19.35
CA ALA A 43 69.44 -11.68 20.16
C ALA A 43 69.00 -11.79 21.64
N GLY A 44 69.08 -12.99 22.22
CA GLY A 44 69.32 -13.20 23.65
C GLY A 44 68.44 -14.23 24.35
N ASP A 45 68.97 -15.45 24.47
CA ASP A 45 68.38 -16.61 25.14
C ASP A 45 68.18 -16.43 26.66
N GLY A 46 67.16 -17.10 27.21
CA GLY A 46 66.94 -17.28 28.64
C GLY A 46 65.66 -18.10 28.91
N GLU A 47 65.84 -19.31 29.42
CA GLU A 47 64.83 -20.28 29.81
C GLU A 47 63.76 -19.69 30.76
N GLU A 48 62.47 -19.98 30.53
CA GLU A 48 61.58 -20.59 31.53
C GLU A 48 60.26 -21.02 30.86
N SER A 49 59.92 -22.30 31.00
CA SER A 49 58.68 -22.87 30.49
C SER A 49 57.49 -22.44 31.35
N VAL A 50 56.64 -21.58 30.80
CA VAL A 50 55.25 -21.45 31.25
C VAL A 50 54.39 -21.54 30.00
N ALA A 51 53.53 -22.55 29.96
CA ALA A 51 52.52 -22.68 28.90
C ALA A 51 51.58 -21.47 29.01
N GLU A 52 51.72 -20.50 28.11
CA GLU A 52 50.66 -19.52 27.89
C GLU A 52 49.50 -20.26 27.27
N ASP A 53 48.40 -20.28 28.03
CA ASP A 53 47.10 -20.75 27.62
C ASP A 53 46.70 -20.05 26.32
N GLU A 54 46.74 -20.77 25.20
CA GLU A 54 46.15 -20.39 23.90
C GLU A 54 44.60 -20.37 24.02
N THR A 55 44.06 -19.69 25.02
CA THR A 55 42.69 -19.19 24.99
C THR A 55 42.72 -17.82 24.32
N GLY A 56 43.01 -17.85 23.01
CA GLY A 56 42.59 -16.81 22.11
C GLY A 56 41.08 -16.64 22.24
N THR A 57 40.66 -15.80 23.18
CA THR A 57 39.29 -15.34 23.31
C THR A 57 39.06 -14.43 22.13
N ALA A 58 38.68 -15.04 21.00
CA ALA A 58 38.11 -14.33 19.89
C ALA A 58 37.03 -13.42 20.49
N THR A 59 37.27 -12.11 20.47
CA THR A 59 36.24 -11.15 20.83
C THR A 59 35.04 -11.49 19.95
N PRO A 60 33.86 -11.83 20.53
CA PRO A 60 32.73 -12.21 19.72
C PRO A 60 32.49 -11.07 18.72
N ALA A 61 32.43 -11.42 17.44
CA ALA A 61 32.14 -10.46 16.39
C ALA A 61 30.91 -9.64 16.83
N PRO A 62 30.93 -8.30 16.71
CA PRO A 62 29.81 -7.47 17.12
C PRO A 62 28.55 -8.02 16.46
N ALA A 63 27.50 -8.21 17.27
CA ALA A 63 26.23 -8.72 16.77
C ALA A 63 25.81 -7.89 15.54
N PRO A 64 25.33 -8.54 14.46
CA PRO A 64 24.90 -7.81 13.28
C PRO A 64 23.85 -6.78 13.67
N ALA A 65 23.98 -5.56 13.13
CA ALA A 65 23.03 -4.49 13.38
C ALA A 65 21.61 -4.97 13.04
N PRO A 66 20.59 -4.58 13.83
CA PRO A 66 19.21 -4.96 13.54
C PRO A 66 18.82 -4.43 12.16
N VAL A 67 18.19 -5.30 11.37
CA VAL A 67 17.62 -4.90 10.08
C VAL A 67 16.41 -4.02 10.33
N LEU A 68 16.44 -2.80 9.80
CA LEU A 68 15.36 -1.83 9.93
C LEU A 68 14.24 -2.15 8.93
N SER A 69 12.98 -1.95 9.35
CA SER A 69 11.81 -2.16 8.49
C SER A 69 11.70 -1.09 7.42
N SER A 70 11.32 -1.49 6.21
CA SER A 70 10.98 -0.62 5.07
C SER A 70 9.48 -0.32 4.95
N ASN A 71 8.67 -0.81 5.90
CA ASN A 71 7.22 -0.71 5.83
C ASN A 71 6.74 0.73 6.17
N ALA A 72 6.31 1.47 5.15
CA ALA A 72 5.88 2.86 5.23
C ALA A 72 4.36 3.02 4.96
N GLU A 73 3.52 2.14 5.49
CA GLU A 73 2.07 2.18 5.23
C GLU A 73 1.31 3.02 6.27
N MET A 74 0.35 3.82 5.80
CA MET A 74 -0.75 4.34 6.60
C MET A 74 -1.84 3.26 6.69
N VAL A 75 -2.17 2.85 7.91
CA VAL A 75 -3.09 1.75 8.20
C VAL A 75 -4.53 2.27 8.32
N SER A 76 -4.72 3.39 9.00
CA SER A 76 -6.04 4.01 9.16
C SER A 76 -5.94 5.53 9.31
N PHE A 77 -7.03 6.21 8.95
CA PHE A 77 -7.16 7.66 9.07
C PHE A 77 -8.59 8.03 9.46
N ALA A 78 -8.75 8.76 10.56
CA ALA A 78 -10.05 9.17 11.05
C ALA A 78 -10.02 10.52 11.76
N PHE A 79 -11.15 11.22 11.77
CA PHE A 79 -11.43 12.33 12.67
C PHE A 79 -12.48 11.88 13.69
N THR A 80 -12.12 11.89 14.97
CA THR A 80 -13.06 11.61 16.05
C THR A 80 -13.75 12.89 16.50
N GLN A 81 -15.01 12.80 16.93
CA GLN A 81 -15.73 13.93 17.56
C GLN A 81 -15.09 14.35 18.88
N ALA A 82 -14.46 13.42 19.60
CA ALA A 82 -13.78 13.72 20.86
C ALA A 82 -12.66 14.75 20.66
N ASP A 83 -11.87 14.58 19.60
CA ASP A 83 -10.78 15.49 19.26
C ASP A 83 -11.25 16.68 18.40
N ASN A 84 -12.40 16.54 17.73
CA ASN A 84 -12.98 17.52 16.81
C ASN A 84 -14.47 17.76 17.13
N PRO A 85 -14.80 18.53 18.19
CA PRO A 85 -16.20 18.74 18.60
C PRO A 85 -17.08 19.47 17.58
N VAL A 86 -16.48 20.07 16.54
CA VAL A 86 -17.19 20.70 15.42
C VAL A 86 -17.92 19.66 14.55
N LEU A 87 -17.45 18.41 14.58
CA LEU A 87 -18.00 17.34 13.77
C LEU A 87 -19.31 16.81 14.36
N SER A 88 -20.29 16.57 13.50
CA SER A 88 -21.59 15.98 13.86
C SER A 88 -21.53 14.45 14.00
N THR A 89 -20.49 13.83 13.47
CA THR A 89 -20.19 12.40 13.55
C THR A 89 -18.68 12.18 13.37
N ASN A 90 -18.18 11.02 13.78
CA ASN A 90 -16.84 10.60 13.37
C ASN A 90 -16.80 10.46 11.84
N LEU A 91 -15.67 10.83 11.26
CA LEU A 91 -15.40 10.70 9.82
C LEU A 91 -14.16 9.83 9.65
N SER A 92 -14.15 8.93 8.67
CA SER A 92 -12.98 8.10 8.36
C SER A 92 -12.76 8.03 6.86
N GLY A 93 -11.50 7.77 6.49
CA GLY A 93 -11.11 7.50 5.12
C GLY A 93 -10.17 6.30 5.10
N ASN A 94 -10.35 5.46 4.09
CA ASN A 94 -9.52 4.26 3.94
C ASN A 94 -8.32 4.59 3.06
N PRO A 95 -7.09 4.36 3.54
CA PRO A 95 -5.91 4.51 2.70
C PRO A 95 -5.97 3.53 1.53
N GLN A 96 -5.72 4.02 0.33
CA GLN A 96 -5.68 3.23 -0.90
C GLN A 96 -4.44 3.63 -1.70
N THR A 97 -3.91 2.70 -2.49
CA THR A 97 -2.84 2.99 -3.45
C THR A 97 -3.24 2.44 -4.81
N VAL A 98 -3.25 3.31 -5.81
CA VAL A 98 -3.60 2.96 -7.20
C VAL A 98 -2.53 3.53 -8.11
N ASN A 99 -1.82 2.67 -8.86
CA ASN A 99 -0.66 3.04 -9.68
C ASN A 99 0.34 3.96 -8.97
N ASP A 100 0.82 3.53 -7.80
CA ASP A 100 1.80 4.26 -6.97
C ASP A 100 1.33 5.64 -6.45
N ILE A 101 0.06 6.00 -6.67
CA ILE A 101 -0.57 7.17 -6.07
C ILE A 101 -1.34 6.71 -4.85
N SER A 102 -0.95 7.20 -3.67
CA SER A 102 -1.62 6.88 -2.42
C SER A 102 -2.53 8.01 -1.97
N THR A 103 -3.78 7.67 -1.66
CA THR A 103 -4.82 8.64 -1.29
C THR A 103 -5.59 8.17 -0.07
N VAL A 104 -6.17 9.13 0.63
CA VAL A 104 -7.20 8.92 1.65
C VAL A 104 -8.34 9.87 1.35
N ASN A 105 -9.49 9.35 0.94
CA ASN A 105 -10.68 10.15 0.71
C ASN A 105 -11.62 9.99 1.90
N VAL A 106 -11.91 11.11 2.57
CA VAL A 106 -12.81 11.21 3.71
C VAL A 106 -14.07 11.93 3.24
N TYR A 107 -15.24 11.37 3.54
CA TYR A 107 -16.51 11.93 3.08
C TYR A 107 -17.40 12.36 4.24
N TYR A 108 -18.01 13.53 4.13
CA TYR A 108 -19.10 13.99 5.01
C TYR A 108 -20.39 14.19 4.21
N VAL A 109 -21.54 14.04 4.86
CA VAL A 109 -22.84 14.13 4.17
C VAL A 109 -23.21 15.59 3.91
N TYR A 110 -23.87 15.86 2.78
CA TYR A 110 -24.39 17.18 2.48
C TYR A 110 -25.21 17.76 3.65
N GLY A 111 -24.85 18.97 4.06
CA GLY A 111 -25.48 19.66 5.20
C GLY A 111 -25.02 19.23 6.58
N SER A 112 -24.18 18.17 6.72
CA SER A 112 -23.68 17.75 8.03
C SER A 112 -22.50 18.57 8.53
N GLN A 113 -21.77 19.23 7.62
CA GLN A 113 -20.60 20.08 7.91
C GLN A 113 -20.58 21.27 6.95
N GLN A 114 -19.93 22.36 7.36
CA GLN A 114 -19.60 23.52 6.54
C GLN A 114 -18.10 23.55 6.22
N PRO A 115 -17.65 24.18 5.13
CA PRO A 115 -16.23 24.32 4.84
C PRO A 115 -15.40 24.93 5.98
N SER A 116 -15.98 25.83 6.78
CA SER A 116 -15.33 26.42 7.96
C SER A 116 -15.01 25.40 9.05
N ASP A 117 -15.74 24.29 9.11
CA ASP A 117 -15.53 23.24 10.12
C ASP A 117 -14.26 22.42 9.80
N LEU A 118 -13.75 22.52 8.57
CA LEU A 118 -12.62 21.72 8.08
C LEU A 118 -11.25 22.40 8.29
N THR A 119 -11.20 23.64 8.79
CA THR A 119 -9.97 24.45 8.80
C THR A 119 -8.94 24.06 9.86
N ALA A 120 -9.31 23.22 10.82
CA ALA A 120 -8.46 22.86 11.96
C ALA A 120 -8.76 21.46 12.52
N LEU A 121 -8.98 20.47 11.65
CA LEU A 121 -9.25 19.10 12.09
C LEU A 121 -7.98 18.38 12.53
N LYS A 122 -8.08 17.61 13.60
CA LYS A 122 -7.04 16.76 14.18
C LYS A 122 -7.33 15.29 13.83
N PRO A 123 -6.57 14.68 12.93
CA PRO A 123 -6.77 13.28 12.59
C PRO A 123 -6.10 12.34 13.58
N THR A 124 -6.71 11.20 13.81
CA THR A 124 -6.10 10.00 14.38
C THR A 124 -5.59 9.14 13.24
N ILE A 125 -4.27 8.93 13.21
CA ILE A 125 -3.57 8.20 12.14
C ILE A 125 -2.85 7.01 12.75
N GLU A 126 -3.14 5.82 12.23
CA GLU A 126 -2.35 4.62 12.51
C GLU A 126 -1.43 4.34 11.33
N ILE A 127 -0.20 3.95 11.64
CA ILE A 127 0.85 3.67 10.65
C ILE A 127 1.54 2.36 10.99
N SER A 128 2.35 1.89 10.05
CA SER A 128 3.19 0.70 10.23
C SER A 128 4.05 0.79 11.49
N ALA A 129 4.22 -0.35 12.18
CA ALA A 129 4.98 -0.41 13.43
C ALA A 129 6.42 0.12 13.24
N GLY A 130 6.82 1.05 14.11
CA GLY A 130 8.14 1.69 14.07
C GLY A 130 8.28 2.81 13.04
N ALA A 131 7.27 3.07 12.19
CA ALA A 131 7.26 4.21 11.28
C ALA A 131 6.91 5.52 12.03
N THR A 132 7.08 6.64 11.34
CA THR A 132 6.65 7.98 11.77
C THR A 132 5.80 8.62 10.67
N VAL A 133 5.01 9.65 11.02
CA VAL A 133 4.17 10.38 10.05
C VAL A 133 4.26 11.89 10.25
N SER A 134 4.30 12.63 9.14
CA SER A 134 4.30 14.10 9.12
C SER A 134 3.29 14.63 8.08
N PRO A 135 2.35 15.52 8.43
CA PRO A 135 2.05 16.02 9.78
C PRO A 135 1.76 14.92 10.80
N ALA A 136 2.04 15.18 12.07
CA ALA A 136 1.85 14.19 13.13
C ALA A 136 0.36 13.91 13.38
N SER A 137 0.04 12.68 13.79
CA SER A 137 -1.28 12.33 14.33
C SER A 137 -1.66 13.30 15.47
N GLY A 138 -2.89 13.79 15.46
CA GLY A 138 -3.41 14.78 16.41
C GLY A 138 -3.03 16.25 16.12
N ALA A 139 -2.16 16.51 15.15
CA ALA A 139 -1.87 17.88 14.72
C ALA A 139 -3.05 18.45 13.91
N ALA A 140 -3.51 19.64 14.28
CA ALA A 140 -4.58 20.32 13.55
C ALA A 140 -4.10 20.72 12.16
N GLN A 141 -4.88 20.43 11.13
CA GLN A 141 -4.62 20.79 9.73
C GLN A 141 -5.87 21.40 9.08
N ASP A 142 -5.65 22.18 8.02
CA ASP A 142 -6.72 22.76 7.20
C ASP A 142 -7.02 21.82 6.02
N PHE A 143 -8.20 21.21 6.05
CA PHE A 143 -8.69 20.29 5.01
C PHE A 143 -9.69 20.95 4.05
N THR A 144 -9.76 22.28 4.01
CA THR A 144 -10.44 22.99 2.91
C THR A 144 -9.74 22.77 1.56
N VAL A 145 -8.49 22.30 1.61
CA VAL A 145 -7.69 21.84 0.47
C VAL A 145 -7.05 20.48 0.79
N PRO A 146 -6.60 19.71 -0.21
CA PRO A 146 -5.90 18.45 0.04
C PRO A 146 -4.62 18.64 0.88
N VAL A 147 -4.38 17.71 1.82
CA VAL A 147 -3.21 17.73 2.71
C VAL A 147 -2.36 16.48 2.46
N ASN A 148 -1.05 16.67 2.28
CA ASN A 148 -0.11 15.56 2.11
C ASN A 148 0.45 15.09 3.46
N TYR A 149 0.40 13.78 3.69
CA TYR A 149 1.03 13.11 4.81
C TYR A 149 2.15 12.21 4.31
N THR A 150 3.33 12.32 4.91
CA THR A 150 4.49 11.47 4.60
C THR A 150 4.66 10.48 5.74
N VAL A 151 4.54 9.19 5.43
CA VAL A 151 4.90 8.09 6.34
C VAL A 151 6.34 7.70 6.05
N THR A 152 7.18 7.63 7.09
CA THR A 152 8.60 7.28 7.01
C THR A 152 8.87 6.03 7.82
N ALA A 153 9.34 4.97 7.18
CA ALA A 153 9.73 3.71 7.80
C ALA A 153 11.06 3.84 8.58
N GLN A 154 11.44 2.79 9.31
CA GLN A 154 12.66 2.80 10.14
C GLN A 154 13.95 2.91 9.32
N ASP A 155 13.96 2.36 8.10
CA ASP A 155 15.09 2.43 7.17
C ASP A 155 15.16 3.76 6.38
N GLY A 156 14.19 4.66 6.58
CA GLY A 156 14.08 5.93 5.87
C GLY A 156 13.25 5.89 4.58
N THR A 157 12.72 4.73 4.18
CA THR A 157 11.77 4.62 3.06
C THR A 157 10.54 5.46 3.36
N THR A 158 10.04 6.19 2.35
CA THR A 158 8.88 7.08 2.52
C THR A 158 7.74 6.73 1.58
N LYS A 159 6.52 7.04 2.03
CA LYS A 159 5.30 6.96 1.23
C LYS A 159 4.42 8.18 1.51
N ILE A 160 3.95 8.84 0.46
CA ILE A 160 3.16 10.06 0.56
C ILE A 160 1.69 9.72 0.28
N TYR A 161 0.80 10.11 1.19
CA TYR A 161 -0.64 10.01 1.07
C TYR A 161 -1.24 11.40 0.92
N THR A 162 -2.03 11.61 -0.13
CA THR A 162 -2.85 12.82 -0.26
C THR A 162 -4.22 12.58 0.37
N VAL A 163 -4.51 13.32 1.44
CA VAL A 163 -5.78 13.25 2.16
C VAL A 163 -6.71 14.34 1.63
N THR A 164 -7.91 13.95 1.23
CA THR A 164 -8.95 14.89 0.78
C THR A 164 -10.21 14.68 1.60
N VAL A 165 -10.79 15.78 2.10
CA VAL A 165 -12.10 15.77 2.77
C VAL A 165 -13.11 16.37 1.81
N SER A 166 -14.18 15.64 1.50
CA SER A 166 -15.16 16.03 0.49
C SER A 166 -16.59 15.73 0.90
N GLN A 167 -17.51 16.51 0.35
CA GLN A 167 -18.93 16.32 0.56
C GLN A 167 -19.45 15.16 -0.33
N ARG A 168 -20.36 14.36 0.21
CA ARG A 168 -21.14 13.34 -0.51
C ARG A 168 -22.64 13.55 -0.29
N ASP A 169 -23.46 13.06 -1.21
CA ASP A 169 -24.91 13.08 -1.05
C ASP A 169 -25.37 12.13 0.05
N ALA A 170 -26.54 12.40 0.64
CA ALA A 170 -27.10 11.57 1.70
C ALA A 170 -27.43 10.13 1.24
N THR A 171 -27.65 9.94 -0.06
CA THR A 171 -27.88 8.64 -0.70
C THR A 171 -26.59 7.94 -1.10
N GLN A 172 -25.42 8.55 -0.92
CA GLN A 172 -24.14 7.92 -1.25
C GLN A 172 -23.56 7.13 -0.07
N ARG A 173 -22.99 5.97 -0.38
CA ARG A 173 -22.29 5.08 0.55
C ARG A 173 -20.93 4.70 0.02
N SER A 174 -20.01 4.39 0.91
CA SER A 174 -18.62 4.02 0.58
C SER A 174 -18.51 2.57 0.15
N ILE A 175 -17.59 2.30 -0.77
CA ILE A 175 -17.11 0.96 -1.09
C ILE A 175 -15.66 0.86 -0.67
N THR A 176 -15.35 -0.14 0.16
CA THR A 176 -13.98 -0.45 0.58
C THR A 176 -13.55 -1.76 -0.06
N TYR A 177 -12.34 -1.77 -0.63
CA TYR A 177 -11.77 -2.96 -1.25
C TYR A 177 -10.61 -3.50 -0.42
N ASP A 178 -10.77 -4.69 0.15
CA ASP A 178 -9.68 -5.51 0.65
C ASP A 178 -9.11 -6.34 -0.50
N LEU A 179 -7.93 -5.94 -0.98
CA LEU A 179 -7.26 -6.58 -2.10
C LEU A 179 -6.51 -7.85 -1.71
N LEU A 180 -6.35 -8.18 -0.42
CA LEU A 180 -5.58 -9.33 0.07
C LEU A 180 -4.21 -9.47 -0.62
N GLY A 181 -3.45 -8.37 -0.68
CA GLY A 181 -2.14 -8.31 -1.32
C GLY A 181 -2.15 -8.19 -2.84
N GLY A 182 -3.31 -7.97 -3.45
CA GLY A 182 -3.42 -7.47 -4.83
C GLY A 182 -3.28 -5.95 -4.91
N SER A 183 -3.37 -5.42 -6.13
CA SER A 183 -3.27 -3.99 -6.42
C SER A 183 -4.33 -3.57 -7.44
N LEU A 184 -4.82 -2.34 -7.34
CA LEU A 184 -5.73 -1.73 -8.32
C LEU A 184 -4.94 -1.11 -9.47
N ASN A 185 -5.51 -1.11 -10.68
CA ASN A 185 -4.95 -0.51 -11.88
C ASN A 185 -5.65 0.83 -12.19
N ALA A 186 -4.91 1.94 -12.20
CA ALA A 186 -5.48 3.28 -12.39
C ALA A 186 -5.99 3.57 -13.80
N ALA A 187 -5.70 2.73 -14.79
CA ALA A 187 -6.24 2.90 -16.14
C ALA A 187 -7.77 2.71 -16.18
N THR A 188 -8.34 2.10 -15.15
CA THR A 188 -9.77 1.84 -15.04
C THR A 188 -10.31 2.43 -13.73
N PRO A 189 -11.32 3.31 -13.77
CA PRO A 189 -11.86 3.91 -12.56
C PRO A 189 -12.45 2.83 -11.65
N VAL A 190 -12.09 2.89 -10.38
CA VAL A 190 -12.61 2.03 -9.31
C VAL A 190 -13.52 2.91 -8.45
N PRO A 191 -14.82 2.58 -8.31
CA PRO A 191 -15.76 3.43 -7.60
C PRO A 191 -15.51 3.33 -6.08
N GLU A 192 -15.29 4.47 -5.43
CA GLU A 192 -15.21 4.56 -3.96
C GLU A 192 -16.55 4.85 -3.30
N LEU A 193 -17.50 5.37 -4.08
CA LEU A 193 -18.86 5.70 -3.65
C LEU A 193 -19.87 5.09 -4.61
N PHE A 194 -21.05 4.75 -4.09
CA PHE A 194 -22.23 4.44 -4.88
C PHE A 194 -23.47 5.16 -4.36
N ASN A 195 -24.42 5.45 -5.25
CA ASN A 195 -25.75 5.91 -4.88
C ASN A 195 -26.64 4.69 -4.60
N VAL A 196 -27.28 4.63 -3.42
CA VAL A 196 -28.12 3.49 -3.03
C VAL A 196 -29.30 3.28 -3.99
N GLU A 197 -29.74 4.32 -4.68
CA GLU A 197 -30.88 4.28 -5.62
C GLU A 197 -30.48 3.81 -7.04
N GLU A 198 -29.19 3.54 -7.27
CA GLU A 198 -28.66 3.15 -8.57
C GLU A 198 -28.04 1.75 -8.52
N ALA A 199 -28.05 1.06 -9.66
CA ALA A 199 -27.31 -0.19 -9.79
C ALA A 199 -25.80 0.10 -9.88
N VAL A 200 -25.00 -0.77 -9.27
CA VAL A 200 -23.54 -0.66 -9.24
C VAL A 200 -22.94 -1.78 -10.07
N THR A 201 -21.93 -1.44 -10.87
CA THR A 201 -21.03 -2.42 -11.48
C THR A 201 -19.67 -2.32 -10.81
N LEU A 202 -19.16 -3.44 -10.34
CA LEU A 202 -17.89 -3.52 -9.65
C LEU A 202 -16.70 -3.65 -10.62
N PRO A 203 -15.49 -3.31 -10.15
CA PRO A 203 -14.26 -3.55 -10.90
C PRO A 203 -14.13 -5.02 -11.33
N SER A 204 -13.69 -5.25 -12.56
CA SER A 204 -13.44 -6.57 -13.14
C SER A 204 -11.97 -6.99 -13.02
N GLY A 205 -11.59 -8.17 -13.54
CA GLY A 205 -10.21 -8.67 -13.48
C GLY A 205 -9.18 -7.81 -14.22
N GLY A 206 -9.59 -6.89 -15.11
CA GLY A 206 -8.67 -5.90 -15.71
C GLY A 206 -8.31 -4.75 -14.77
N ASN A 207 -9.12 -4.52 -13.73
CA ASN A 207 -8.97 -3.43 -12.78
C ASN A 207 -8.05 -3.79 -11.61
N VAL A 208 -7.74 -5.07 -11.40
CA VAL A 208 -6.98 -5.57 -10.25
C VAL A 208 -5.96 -6.59 -10.69
N THR A 209 -4.79 -6.59 -10.06
CA THR A 209 -3.70 -7.52 -10.35
C THR A 209 -3.10 -8.08 -9.08
N LYS A 210 -2.72 -9.37 -9.13
CA LYS A 210 -1.92 -10.01 -8.09
C LYS A 210 -0.96 -11.01 -8.75
N PRO A 211 0.36 -10.93 -8.54
CA PRO A 211 1.32 -11.83 -9.19
C PRO A 211 0.99 -13.30 -8.91
N ASN A 212 0.96 -14.13 -9.96
CA ASN A 212 0.63 -15.56 -9.89
C ASN A 212 -0.82 -15.89 -9.48
N TYR A 213 -1.75 -14.93 -9.57
CA TYR A 213 -3.18 -15.17 -9.36
C TYR A 213 -4.00 -14.55 -10.49
N TYR A 214 -5.19 -15.11 -10.73
CA TYR A 214 -6.24 -14.43 -11.46
C TYR A 214 -7.36 -14.00 -10.51
N PHE A 215 -8.01 -12.91 -10.85
CA PHE A 215 -9.13 -12.38 -10.08
C PHE A 215 -10.42 -13.15 -10.39
N ALA A 216 -11.00 -13.78 -9.38
CA ALA A 216 -12.22 -14.57 -9.50
C ALA A 216 -13.50 -13.77 -9.14
N GLY A 217 -13.35 -12.53 -8.68
CA GLY A 217 -14.46 -11.63 -8.36
C GLY A 217 -14.37 -11.07 -6.94
N TRP A 218 -15.34 -10.23 -6.59
CA TRP A 218 -15.47 -9.64 -5.26
C TRP A 218 -16.40 -10.47 -4.39
N THR A 219 -16.15 -10.55 -3.09
CA THR A 219 -17.01 -11.23 -2.12
C THR A 219 -17.23 -10.34 -0.91
N GLU A 220 -18.46 -10.22 -0.42
CA GLU A 220 -18.77 -9.48 0.83
C GLU A 220 -18.33 -10.23 2.09
N GLN A 221 -18.20 -11.55 1.99
CA GLN A 221 -17.65 -12.42 3.02
C GLN A 221 -16.48 -13.20 2.45
N SER A 222 -15.40 -13.34 3.22
CA SER A 222 -14.24 -14.15 2.82
C SER A 222 -14.68 -15.56 2.41
N GLY A 223 -14.39 -15.96 1.17
CA GLY A 223 -14.80 -17.25 0.59
C GLY A 223 -16.26 -17.35 0.14
N GLY A 224 -16.99 -16.23 0.10
CA GLY A 224 -18.37 -16.15 -0.38
C GLY A 224 -18.51 -16.27 -1.90
N THR A 225 -19.75 -16.13 -2.39
CA THR A 225 -20.03 -16.13 -3.84
C THR A 225 -19.55 -14.83 -4.45
N ALA A 226 -18.87 -14.91 -5.59
CA ALA A 226 -18.38 -13.76 -6.31
C ALA A 226 -19.54 -12.90 -6.86
N ILE A 227 -19.48 -11.59 -6.65
CA ILE A 227 -20.39 -10.59 -7.19
C ILE A 227 -19.66 -9.69 -8.19
N THR A 228 -20.40 -9.22 -9.20
CA THR A 228 -19.92 -8.28 -10.23
C THR A 228 -20.56 -6.89 -10.11
N GLY A 229 -21.46 -6.73 -9.15
CA GLY A 229 -22.33 -5.57 -9.02
C GLY A 229 -23.57 -5.94 -8.23
N TRP A 230 -24.44 -4.95 -8.02
CA TRP A 230 -25.72 -5.14 -7.37
C TRP A 230 -26.76 -4.18 -7.95
N ALA A 231 -28.03 -4.52 -7.75
CA ALA A 231 -29.14 -3.70 -8.20
C ALA A 231 -29.38 -2.52 -7.25
N ALA A 232 -30.13 -1.52 -7.72
CA ALA A 232 -30.56 -0.41 -6.87
C ALA A 232 -31.29 -0.92 -5.62
N ASN A 233 -31.07 -0.24 -4.50
CA ASN A 233 -31.71 -0.44 -3.19
C ASN A 233 -31.42 -1.79 -2.51
N THR A 234 -30.47 -2.60 -3.01
CA THR A 234 -30.07 -3.84 -2.33
C THR A 234 -29.00 -3.60 -1.25
N HIS A 235 -28.28 -2.47 -1.34
CA HIS A 235 -27.31 -2.02 -0.35
C HIS A 235 -27.63 -0.59 0.08
N THR A 236 -27.83 -0.38 1.38
CA THR A 236 -28.19 0.93 1.96
C THR A 236 -27.15 1.50 2.91
N GLU A 237 -26.10 0.74 3.19
CA GLU A 237 -24.99 1.07 4.09
C GLU A 237 -23.66 1.04 3.35
N ASP A 238 -22.59 1.47 4.02
CA ASP A 238 -21.22 1.33 3.50
C ASP A 238 -20.88 -0.16 3.32
N VAL A 239 -20.19 -0.50 2.24
CA VAL A 239 -19.89 -1.88 1.83
C VAL A 239 -18.38 -2.13 1.87
N THR A 240 -17.97 -3.28 2.40
CA THR A 240 -16.61 -3.79 2.30
C THR A 240 -16.59 -5.05 1.45
N LEU A 241 -15.71 -5.08 0.46
CA LEU A 241 -15.54 -6.19 -0.48
C LEU A 241 -14.15 -6.75 -0.36
N THR A 242 -14.04 -8.07 -0.38
CA THR A 242 -12.77 -8.79 -0.39
C THR A 242 -12.52 -9.37 -1.77
N ALA A 243 -11.30 -9.23 -2.27
CA ALA A 243 -10.89 -9.82 -3.53
C ALA A 243 -10.73 -11.34 -3.42
N HIS A 244 -11.44 -12.09 -4.25
CA HIS A 244 -11.23 -13.53 -4.38
C HIS A 244 -10.17 -13.80 -5.44
N TRP A 245 -9.02 -14.34 -5.00
CA TRP A 245 -7.90 -14.69 -5.86
C TRP A 245 -7.80 -16.20 -6.02
N VAL A 246 -7.62 -16.65 -7.26
CA VAL A 246 -7.32 -18.05 -7.55
C VAL A 246 -5.92 -18.15 -8.15
N PRO A 247 -5.07 -19.08 -7.70
CA PRO A 247 -3.73 -19.24 -8.25
C PRO A 247 -3.75 -19.37 -9.77
N ALA A 248 -2.97 -18.54 -10.46
CA ALA A 248 -2.80 -18.67 -11.90
C ALA A 248 -2.02 -19.96 -12.19
N PRO A 249 -2.38 -20.70 -13.25
CA PRO A 249 -1.60 -21.85 -13.62
C PRO A 249 -0.19 -21.44 -14.02
N TYR A 250 0.83 -22.12 -13.50
CA TYR A 250 2.23 -21.85 -13.83
C TYR A 250 2.96 -23.13 -14.27
N ILE A 251 4.02 -22.95 -15.07
CA ILE A 251 4.86 -24.04 -15.56
C ILE A 251 6.16 -24.06 -14.76
N GLU A 252 6.51 -25.23 -14.23
CA GLU A 252 7.82 -25.48 -13.65
C GLU A 252 8.34 -26.82 -14.19
N THR A 253 9.49 -26.80 -14.86
CA THR A 253 10.24 -28.00 -15.29
C THR A 253 9.36 -29.14 -15.85
N ASN A 254 8.59 -28.86 -16.91
CA ASN A 254 7.65 -29.78 -17.58
C ASN A 254 6.38 -30.17 -16.80
N LYS A 255 6.02 -29.44 -15.74
CA LYS A 255 4.73 -29.58 -15.03
C LYS A 255 3.93 -28.29 -15.16
N ILE A 256 2.64 -28.40 -15.45
CA ILE A 256 1.67 -27.31 -15.28
C ILE A 256 1.00 -27.53 -13.93
N TYR A 257 1.08 -26.55 -13.05
CA TYR A 257 0.34 -26.49 -11.80
C TYR A 257 -0.93 -25.69 -12.07
N ALA A 258 -2.10 -26.33 -12.09
CA ALA A 258 -3.37 -25.65 -12.31
C ALA A 258 -4.30 -25.93 -11.13
N ASN A 259 -4.49 -24.94 -10.26
CA ASN A 259 -5.50 -24.98 -9.18
C ASN A 259 -5.45 -26.26 -8.32
N GLY A 260 -4.26 -26.68 -7.87
CA GLY A 260 -4.08 -27.89 -7.06
C GLY A 260 -4.05 -29.21 -7.83
N LYS A 261 -4.22 -29.19 -9.16
CA LYS A 261 -4.04 -30.36 -10.04
C LYS A 261 -2.73 -30.23 -10.81
N THR A 262 -1.87 -31.24 -10.71
CA THR A 262 -0.65 -31.33 -11.52
C THR A 262 -1.00 -31.92 -12.87
N VAL A 263 -0.67 -31.21 -13.96
CA VAL A 263 -0.76 -31.73 -15.33
C VAL A 263 0.65 -31.93 -15.87
N THR A 264 0.95 -33.15 -16.31
CA THR A 264 2.24 -33.46 -16.94
C THR A 264 2.28 -32.92 -18.36
N VAL A 265 3.30 -32.11 -18.67
CA VAL A 265 3.59 -31.67 -20.02
C VAL A 265 4.51 -32.70 -20.68
N LYS A 266 4.17 -33.14 -21.88
CA LYS A 266 5.05 -33.99 -22.70
C LYS A 266 5.40 -33.28 -23.99
N ASN A 267 6.66 -33.37 -24.41
CA ASN A 267 7.06 -33.01 -25.77
C ASN A 267 6.93 -34.23 -26.67
N LEU A 268 6.16 -34.09 -27.75
CA LEU A 268 6.04 -35.11 -28.78
C LEU A 268 6.30 -34.44 -30.14
N ASN A 269 7.35 -34.87 -30.84
CA ASN A 269 7.71 -34.37 -32.17
C ASN A 269 7.81 -32.84 -32.27
N GLY A 270 8.45 -32.20 -31.28
CA GLY A 270 8.63 -30.74 -31.26
C GLY A 270 7.38 -29.92 -30.91
N LYS A 271 6.27 -30.59 -30.54
CA LYS A 271 5.05 -29.94 -30.06
C LYS A 271 4.84 -30.19 -28.57
N THR A 272 4.49 -29.14 -27.85
CA THR A 272 4.09 -29.20 -26.43
C THR A 272 2.69 -29.78 -26.32
N MET A 273 2.56 -30.93 -25.65
CA MET A 273 1.30 -31.62 -25.41
C MET A 273 0.91 -31.50 -23.93
N VAL A 274 -0.31 -31.05 -23.67
CA VAL A 274 -0.91 -30.97 -22.33
C VAL A 274 -2.01 -32.02 -22.24
N SER A 275 -1.86 -33.04 -21.38
CA SER A 275 -2.87 -34.09 -21.21
C SER A 275 -3.71 -33.84 -19.96
N PHE A 276 -4.97 -33.46 -20.13
CA PHE A 276 -5.93 -33.40 -19.02
C PHE A 276 -6.47 -34.81 -18.77
N ARG A 277 -6.06 -35.49 -17.70
CA ARG A 277 -6.81 -36.66 -17.22
C ARG A 277 -8.09 -36.15 -16.56
N GLY A 278 -9.21 -36.25 -17.27
CA GLY A 278 -10.53 -36.25 -16.65
C GLY A 278 -10.67 -37.51 -15.79
N GLU A 279 -11.22 -37.36 -14.59
CA GLU A 279 -11.84 -38.51 -13.92
C GLU A 279 -13.14 -38.77 -14.66
N ASN A 280 -13.28 -39.96 -15.24
CA ASN A 280 -14.56 -40.49 -15.72
C ASN A 280 -15.30 -41.11 -14.54
#